data_AF-A0A8T5GXC7-F1
#
_entry.id   AF-A0A8T5GXC7-F1
#
_cell.length_a   1.000
_cell.length_b   1.000
_cell.length_c   1.000
_cell.angle_alpha   90.00
_cell.angle_beta   90.00
_cell.angle_gamma   90.00
#
_symmetry.space_group_name_H-M   'P 1'
#
loop_
_entity.id
_entity.type
_entity.pdbx_description
1 polymer ?
#
loop_
_entity_poly.entity_id
_entity_poly.type
_entity_poly.pdbx_seq_one_letter_code
_entity_poly.pdbx_strand_id
1 'polypeptide(L)'
;MAAGGGSQTSVLVCQVRSAKAEHKMDETNFLLRSKHFPSASKIIYLGNVTSTLISLLENPETPTFTAPPSYNEQKWTLETTSGQLKLTITSDSYWGFGLFNSGYLNTIILEGPINLRSRIIYDLTSALAYKPWEFKHLSSARKWVKRKFPGLDEKKNQ
;
A
#
# COMPACT_ATOMS: atom_id res chain seq x y z
N MET A 1 21.30 0.07 -27.81
CA MET A 1 21.21 1.53 -27.68
C MET A 1 20.59 1.82 -26.32
N ALA A 2 21.35 2.47 -25.44
CA ALA A 2 21.16 2.49 -24.00
C ALA A 2 19.86 3.18 -23.55
N ALA A 3 19.02 2.48 -22.79
CA ALA A 3 18.02 3.10 -21.94
C ALA A 3 18.63 3.25 -20.54
N GLY A 4 18.93 4.49 -20.17
CA GLY A 4 19.58 4.85 -18.92
C GLY A 4 18.86 4.29 -17.70
N GLY A 5 19.66 3.82 -16.74
CA GLY A 5 19.22 3.33 -15.43
C GLY A 5 18.60 4.43 -14.58
N GLY A 6 17.39 4.86 -14.92
CA GLY A 6 16.49 5.48 -13.96
C GLY A 6 16.26 4.49 -12.81
N SER A 7 16.18 5.00 -11.58
CA SER A 7 15.86 4.18 -10.39
C SER A 7 14.78 3.16 -10.74
N GLN A 8 15.09 1.87 -10.59
CA GLN A 8 14.17 0.77 -10.84
C GLN A 8 13.06 0.70 -9.77
N THR A 9 13.02 1.68 -8.86
CA THR A 9 12.12 1.71 -7.72
C THR A 9 11.49 3.10 -7.58
N SER A 10 10.19 3.13 -7.27
CA SER A 10 9.46 4.30 -6.79
C SER A 10 8.83 3.99 -5.44
N VAL A 11 8.88 4.94 -4.51
CA VAL A 11 8.30 4.80 -3.16
C VAL A 11 7.26 5.89 -2.98
N LEU A 12 6.05 5.49 -2.59
CA LEU A 12 4.95 6.39 -2.27
C LEU A 12 4.47 6.15 -0.85
N VAL A 13 4.17 7.23 -0.14
CA VAL A 13 3.54 7.17 1.19
C VAL A 13 2.16 7.81 1.08
N CYS A 14 1.13 7.02 1.38
CA CYS A 14 -0.26 7.39 1.13
C CYS A 14 -1.09 7.33 2.41
N GLN A 15 -1.89 8.37 2.65
CA GLN A 15 -2.87 8.45 3.73
C GLN A 15 -4.02 7.48 3.50
N VAL A 16 -4.25 6.56 4.43
CA VAL A 16 -5.48 5.75 4.45
C VAL A 16 -6.61 6.62 5.03
N ARG A 17 -7.76 6.70 4.35
CA ARG A 17 -8.93 7.46 4.84
C ARG A 17 -10.06 6.56 5.33
N SER A 18 -10.22 5.38 4.72
CA SER A 18 -11.22 4.41 5.12
C SER A 18 -10.70 2.99 4.95
N ALA A 19 -11.04 2.10 5.85
CA ALA A 19 -10.82 0.67 5.69
C ALA A 19 -12.11 -0.09 6.07
N LYS A 20 -12.42 -1.13 5.30
CA LYS A 20 -13.57 -2.00 5.53
C LYS A 20 -13.09 -3.44 5.70
N ALA A 21 -13.83 -4.23 6.48
CA ALA A 21 -13.61 -5.66 6.67
C ALA A 21 -14.14 -6.48 5.47
N GLU A 22 -13.62 -6.20 4.27
CA GLU A 22 -14.03 -6.86 3.02
C GLU A 22 -13.03 -7.93 2.56
N HIS A 23 -11.90 -8.02 3.24
CA HIS A 23 -10.81 -8.93 2.92
C HIS A 23 -10.46 -9.82 4.08
N LYS A 24 -9.97 -11.01 3.74
CA LYS A 24 -9.43 -11.97 4.67
C LYS A 24 -8.09 -12.50 4.18
N MET A 25 -7.39 -13.19 5.06
CA MET A 25 -6.18 -13.92 4.74
C MET A 25 -6.41 -15.41 4.99
N ASP A 26 -5.91 -16.24 4.08
CA ASP A 26 -5.75 -17.68 4.32
C ASP A 26 -4.56 -17.92 5.25
N GLU A 27 -4.76 -18.72 6.30
CA GLU A 27 -3.71 -19.07 7.27
C GLU A 27 -2.65 -20.02 6.71
N THR A 28 -2.98 -20.77 5.64
CA THR A 28 -2.06 -21.77 5.07
C THR A 28 -0.99 -21.11 4.23
N ASN A 29 -1.41 -20.25 3.30
CA ASN A 29 -0.52 -19.67 2.28
C ASN A 29 -0.34 -18.16 2.41
N PHE A 30 -0.95 -17.54 3.44
CA PHE A 30 -0.94 -16.09 3.64
C PHE A 30 -1.47 -15.31 2.43
N LEU A 31 -2.38 -15.90 1.66
CA LEU A 31 -2.95 -15.27 0.47
C LEU A 31 -4.10 -14.35 0.83
N LEU A 32 -4.17 -13.20 0.15
CA LEU A 32 -5.30 -12.29 0.21
C LEU A 32 -6.53 -12.95 -0.43
N ARG A 33 -7.64 -12.96 0.32
CA ARG A 33 -8.92 -13.52 -0.08
C ARG A 33 -10.05 -12.51 0.13
N SER A 34 -11.14 -12.72 -0.59
CA SER A 34 -12.39 -11.99 -0.34
C SER A 34 -13.03 -12.45 0.98
N LYS A 35 -13.85 -11.60 1.57
CA LYS A 35 -14.60 -11.92 2.81
C LYS A 35 -15.38 -13.25 2.76
N HIS A 36 -15.90 -13.59 1.58
CA HIS A 36 -16.76 -14.76 1.36
C HIS A 36 -15.99 -16.05 1.04
N PHE A 37 -14.65 -16.00 1.00
CA PHE A 37 -13.86 -17.20 0.77
C PHE A 37 -14.00 -18.18 1.95
N PRO A 38 -14.45 -19.44 1.74
CA PRO A 38 -14.86 -20.34 2.83
C PRO A 38 -13.77 -20.66 3.85
N SER A 39 -12.51 -20.81 3.41
CA SER A 39 -11.38 -21.21 4.24
C SER A 39 -10.57 -20.04 4.80
N ALA A 40 -10.98 -18.80 4.55
CA ALA A 40 -10.24 -17.64 5.05
C ALA A 40 -10.69 -17.29 6.48
N SER A 41 -9.73 -17.23 7.39
CA SER A 41 -9.97 -17.16 8.83
C SER A 41 -9.74 -15.77 9.41
N LYS A 42 -8.70 -15.05 8.94
CA LYS A 42 -8.29 -13.78 9.54
C LYS A 42 -8.77 -12.56 8.76
N ILE A 43 -9.47 -11.64 9.42
CA ILE A 43 -9.95 -10.38 8.84
C ILE A 43 -8.76 -9.43 8.62
N ILE A 44 -8.74 -8.76 7.46
CA ILE A 44 -7.74 -7.76 7.10
C ILE A 44 -8.41 -6.45 6.72
N TYR A 45 -7.89 -5.34 7.27
CA TYR A 45 -8.25 -4.00 6.83
C TYR A 45 -7.17 -3.47 5.87
N LEU A 46 -7.40 -3.59 4.56
CA LEU A 46 -6.45 -3.10 3.55
C LEU A 46 -6.40 -1.55 3.48
N GLY A 47 -7.54 -0.91 3.71
CA GLY A 47 -7.68 0.52 3.45
C GLY A 47 -7.91 0.82 1.97
N ASN A 48 -8.54 1.96 1.71
CA ASN A 48 -8.98 2.35 0.38
C ASN A 48 -7.84 2.50 -0.63
N VAL A 49 -6.66 2.98 -0.20
CA VAL A 49 -5.49 3.11 -1.08
C VAL A 49 -5.08 1.75 -1.64
N THR A 50 -4.89 0.75 -0.77
CA THR A 50 -4.46 -0.59 -1.17
C THR A 50 -5.54 -1.31 -1.97
N SER A 51 -6.80 -1.26 -1.53
CA SER A 51 -7.92 -1.89 -2.27
C SER A 51 -8.07 -1.30 -3.68
N THR A 52 -7.97 0.03 -3.83
CA THR A 52 -7.99 0.69 -5.14
C THR A 52 -6.77 0.29 -5.97
N LEU A 53 -5.56 0.31 -5.40
CA LEU A 53 -4.35 -0.07 -6.13
C LEU A 53 -4.42 -1.50 -6.69
N ILE A 54 -4.85 -2.49 -5.88
CA ILE A 54 -4.99 -3.87 -6.34
C ILE A 54 -6.01 -3.97 -7.48
N SER A 55 -7.11 -3.21 -7.41
CA SER A 55 -8.14 -3.21 -8.47
C SER A 55 -7.66 -2.64 -9.81
N LEU A 56 -6.59 -1.83 -9.81
CA LEU A 56 -6.01 -1.23 -10.99
C LEU A 56 -4.92 -2.10 -11.64
N LEU A 57 -4.45 -3.15 -10.97
CA LEU A 57 -3.44 -4.04 -11.52
C LEU A 57 -4.03 -4.92 -12.63
N GLU A 58 -3.32 -5.02 -13.75
CA GLU A 58 -3.69 -5.90 -14.85
C GLU A 58 -3.19 -7.33 -14.54
N ASN A 59 -4.10 -8.28 -14.37
CA ASN A 59 -3.80 -9.70 -14.10
C ASN A 59 -2.73 -9.93 -13.00
N PRO A 60 -2.89 -9.37 -11.79
CA PRO A 60 -1.92 -9.58 -10.72
C PRO A 60 -1.93 -11.04 -10.25
N GLU A 61 -0.76 -11.52 -9.83
CA GLU A 61 -0.68 -12.71 -8.97
C GLU A 61 -1.46 -12.46 -7.68
N THR A 62 -1.96 -13.53 -7.06
CA THR A 62 -2.70 -13.39 -5.79
C THR A 62 -1.79 -12.75 -4.75
N PRO A 63 -2.16 -11.58 -4.18
CA PRO A 63 -1.30 -10.92 -3.21
C PRO A 63 -1.05 -11.79 -1.97
N THR A 64 0.19 -11.79 -1.49
CA THR A 64 0.64 -12.62 -0.36
C THR A 64 1.14 -11.74 0.77
N PHE A 65 0.75 -12.05 2.02
CA PHE A 65 1.22 -11.33 3.19
C PHE A 65 2.59 -11.85 3.64
N THR A 66 3.62 -11.01 3.52
CA THR A 66 4.97 -11.31 4.04
C THR A 66 5.09 -10.98 5.53
N ALA A 67 4.30 -10.01 6.00
CA ALA A 67 4.09 -9.75 7.41
C ALA A 67 2.57 -9.72 7.67
N PRO A 68 1.96 -10.86 8.05
CA PRO A 68 0.54 -10.90 8.33
C PRO A 68 0.20 -10.03 9.54
N PRO A 69 -1.04 -9.55 9.67
CA PRO A 69 -1.41 -8.81 10.86
C PRO A 69 -1.31 -9.69 12.10
N SER A 70 -0.99 -9.06 13.23
CA SER A 70 -1.00 -9.69 14.55
C SER A 70 -2.30 -9.29 15.29
N TYR A 71 -2.21 -8.57 16.40
CA TYR A 71 -3.36 -7.98 17.10
C TYR A 71 -4.00 -6.80 16.35
N ASN A 72 -3.20 -6.07 15.56
CA ASN A 72 -3.68 -4.96 14.76
C ASN A 72 -3.94 -5.42 13.31
N GLU A 73 -5.21 -5.59 12.96
CA GLU A 73 -5.68 -6.09 11.66
C GLU A 73 -5.43 -5.14 10.48
N GLN A 74 -5.01 -3.90 10.76
CA GLN A 74 -4.65 -2.90 9.75
C GLN A 74 -3.13 -2.68 9.64
N LYS A 75 -2.32 -3.40 10.43
CA LYS A 75 -0.86 -3.40 10.32
C LYS A 75 -0.37 -4.68 9.67
N TRP A 76 0.16 -4.58 8.46
CA TRP A 76 0.56 -5.74 7.64
C TRP A 76 1.52 -5.31 6.53
N THR A 77 2.20 -6.28 5.90
CA THR A 77 2.91 -6.09 4.62
C THR A 77 2.44 -7.14 3.62
N LEU A 78 2.16 -6.68 2.41
CA LEU A 78 1.60 -7.45 1.30
C LEU A 78 2.50 -7.28 0.08
N GLU A 79 2.71 -8.37 -0.66
CA GLU A 79 3.44 -8.36 -1.92
C GLU A 79 2.61 -8.96 -3.04
N THR A 80 2.78 -8.44 -4.26
CA THR A 80 2.18 -8.99 -5.47
C THR A 80 3.01 -8.58 -6.69
N THR A 81 2.90 -9.37 -7.76
CA THR A 81 3.53 -9.10 -9.05
C THR A 81 2.44 -9.02 -10.12
N SER A 82 2.54 -8.03 -11.01
CA SER A 82 1.70 -7.89 -12.19
C SER A 82 2.60 -7.64 -13.40
N GLY A 83 2.83 -8.69 -14.20
CA GLY A 83 3.77 -8.64 -15.32
C GLY A 83 5.18 -8.25 -14.88
N GLN A 84 5.65 -7.08 -15.34
CA GLN A 84 6.98 -6.54 -15.00
C GLN A 84 6.98 -5.60 -13.78
N LEU A 85 5.83 -5.44 -13.13
CA LEU A 85 5.67 -4.58 -11.96
C LEU A 85 5.61 -5.44 -10.70
N LYS A 86 6.58 -5.26 -9.80
CA LYS A 86 6.55 -5.83 -8.46
C LYS A 86 6.11 -4.76 -7.46
N LEU A 87 5.19 -5.13 -6.58
CA LEU A 87 4.62 -4.23 -5.57
C LEU A 87 4.84 -4.81 -4.17
N THR A 88 5.36 -3.97 -3.28
CA THR A 88 5.36 -4.22 -1.84
C THR A 88 4.60 -3.10 -1.15
N ILE A 89 3.55 -3.44 -0.41
CA ILE A 89 2.68 -2.49 0.28
C ILE A 89 2.76 -2.78 1.78
N THR A 90 3.19 -1.79 2.55
CA THR A 90 3.22 -1.88 4.02
C THR A 90 2.21 -0.91 4.61
N SER A 91 1.30 -1.42 5.43
CA SER A 91 0.40 -0.62 6.25
C SER A 91 0.94 -0.50 7.66
N ASP A 92 1.21 0.73 8.10
CA ASP A 92 1.79 1.04 9.40
C ASP A 92 0.99 2.15 10.09
N SER A 93 0.82 2.02 11.41
CA SER A 93 0.31 3.12 12.23
C SER A 93 1.38 4.20 12.37
N TYR A 94 0.99 5.44 12.13
CA TYR A 94 1.86 6.61 12.27
C TYR A 94 1.39 7.60 13.34
N TRP A 95 0.10 7.53 13.70
CA TRP A 95 -0.53 8.44 14.65
C TRP A 95 -1.53 7.73 15.56
N GLY A 96 -1.56 8.14 16.83
CA GLY A 96 -2.57 7.72 17.81
C GLY A 96 -2.71 6.20 17.95
N PHE A 97 -1.62 5.45 17.83
CA PHE A 97 -1.61 3.97 17.82
C PHE A 97 -2.54 3.30 16.81
N GLY A 98 -3.06 4.05 15.83
CA GLY A 98 -3.98 3.52 14.83
C GLY A 98 -5.40 3.34 15.37
N LEU A 99 -5.81 4.15 16.36
CA LEU A 99 -7.19 4.15 16.90
C LEU A 99 -8.25 4.50 15.84
N PHE A 100 -7.86 5.18 14.77
CA PHE A 100 -8.72 5.51 13.63
C PHE A 100 -8.02 5.14 12.32
N ASN A 101 -8.80 4.87 11.28
CA ASN A 101 -8.29 4.61 9.92
C ASN A 101 -7.32 5.70 9.43
N SER A 102 -7.57 6.97 9.81
CA SER A 102 -6.69 8.09 9.46
C SER A 102 -5.34 8.10 10.18
N GLY A 103 -5.13 7.19 11.14
CA GLY A 103 -3.86 6.99 11.84
C GLY A 103 -2.91 6.00 11.13
N TYR A 104 -3.25 5.53 9.93
CA TYR A 104 -2.43 4.62 9.13
C TYR A 104 -1.93 5.25 7.83
N LEU A 105 -0.73 4.84 7.42
CA LEU A 105 -0.16 5.11 6.11
C LEU A 105 0.06 3.80 5.39
N ASN A 106 -0.20 3.78 4.08
CA ASN A 106 0.28 2.73 3.19
C ASN A 106 1.54 3.24 2.50
N THR A 107 2.66 2.53 2.71
CA THR A 107 3.87 2.71 1.92
C THR A 107 3.81 1.74 0.76
N ILE A 108 3.89 2.25 -0.47
CA ILE A 108 3.87 1.46 -1.69
C ILE A 108 5.27 1.57 -2.31
N ILE A 109 5.93 0.43 -2.46
CA ILE A 109 7.19 0.30 -3.19
C ILE A 109 6.86 -0.38 -4.52
N LEU A 110 7.18 0.30 -5.61
CA LEU A 110 6.96 -0.17 -6.98
C LEU A 110 8.31 -0.40 -7.64
N GLU A 111 8.52 -1.61 -8.15
CA GLU A 111 9.72 -1.99 -8.88
C GLU A 111 9.37 -2.40 -10.31
N GLY A 112 10.15 -1.95 -11.30
CA GLY A 112 9.92 -2.28 -12.71
C GLY A 112 10.17 -1.13 -13.70
N PRO A 113 9.60 -1.16 -14.91
CA PRO A 113 9.72 -0.08 -15.89
C PRO A 113 9.05 1.22 -15.43
N ILE A 114 9.71 2.36 -15.64
CA ILE A 114 9.18 3.69 -15.23
C ILE A 114 7.80 3.99 -15.82
N ASN A 115 7.53 3.59 -17.06
CA ASN A 115 6.24 3.79 -17.72
C ASN A 115 5.10 3.06 -16.99
N LEU A 116 5.34 1.83 -16.52
CA LEU A 116 4.34 1.06 -15.77
C LEU A 116 4.12 1.68 -14.39
N ARG A 117 5.20 2.07 -13.69
CA ARG A 117 5.10 2.75 -12.40
C ARG A 117 4.35 4.08 -12.52
N SER A 118 4.71 4.94 -13.48
CA SER A 118 4.04 6.23 -13.65
C SER A 118 2.56 6.07 -13.99
N ARG A 119 2.20 5.09 -14.83
CA ARG A 119 0.81 4.78 -15.16
C ARG A 119 0.01 4.36 -13.94
N ILE A 120 0.49 3.37 -13.17
CA ILE A 120 -0.26 2.89 -12.00
C ILE A 120 -0.41 3.97 -10.92
N ILE A 121 0.61 4.83 -10.76
CA ILE A 121 0.54 5.98 -9.84
C ILE A 121 -0.53 6.97 -10.31
N TYR A 122 -0.55 7.30 -11.60
CA TYR A 122 -1.54 8.20 -12.18
C TYR A 122 -2.96 7.65 -12.02
N ASP A 123 -3.17 6.38 -12.36
CA ASP A 123 -4.46 5.71 -12.24
C ASP A 123 -4.93 5.67 -10.78
N LEU A 124 -4.03 5.38 -9.83
CA LEU A 124 -4.32 5.42 -8.40
C LEU A 124 -4.77 6.81 -7.94
N THR A 125 -4.05 7.85 -8.34
CA THR A 125 -4.39 9.24 -7.96
C THR A 125 -5.71 9.69 -8.57
N SER A 126 -6.05 9.19 -9.75
CA SER A 126 -7.29 9.52 -10.46
C SER A 126 -8.49 8.76 -9.90
N ALA A 127 -8.29 7.51 -9.45
CA ALA A 127 -9.34 6.69 -8.86
C ALA A 127 -9.68 7.07 -7.41
N LEU A 128 -8.74 7.67 -6.68
CA LEU A 128 -8.98 8.17 -5.33
C LEU A 128 -9.69 9.52 -5.37
N ALA A 129 -10.72 9.70 -4.54
CA ALA A 129 -11.45 10.97 -4.40
C ALA A 129 -10.64 12.09 -3.71
N TYR A 130 -9.34 11.87 -3.45
CA TYR A 130 -8.45 12.79 -2.77
C TYR A 130 -7.00 12.50 -3.15
N LYS A 131 -6.12 13.47 -2.91
CA LYS A 131 -4.68 13.30 -3.12
C LYS A 131 -4.08 12.44 -2.00
N PRO A 132 -3.48 11.27 -2.30
CA PRO A 132 -3.06 10.33 -1.26
C PRO A 132 -1.96 10.86 -0.33
N TRP A 133 -1.19 11.86 -0.76
CA TRP A 133 -0.16 12.53 0.06
C TRP A 133 -0.70 13.62 1.01
N GLU A 134 -2.00 13.90 1.00
CA GLU A 134 -2.62 14.82 1.97
C GLU A 134 -2.85 14.11 3.32
N PHE A 135 -1.84 14.20 4.19
CA PHE A 135 -1.86 13.59 5.51
C PHE A 135 -2.75 14.35 6.49
N LYS A 136 -3.58 13.62 7.24
CA LYS A 136 -4.49 14.24 8.24
C LYS A 136 -3.73 14.82 9.44
N HIS A 137 -2.69 14.12 9.90
CA HIS A 137 -1.84 14.54 11.03
C HIS A 137 -0.42 14.86 10.54
N LEU A 138 -0.27 15.98 9.84
CA LEU A 138 0.92 16.34 9.08
C LEU A 138 2.25 16.30 9.87
N SER A 139 2.27 16.83 11.09
CA SER A 139 3.47 16.86 11.93
C SER A 139 3.95 15.44 12.30
N SER A 140 3.02 14.57 12.65
CA SER A 140 3.31 13.16 12.96
C SER A 140 3.70 12.38 11.72
N ALA A 141 3.03 12.61 10.59
CA ALA A 141 3.38 12.00 9.31
C ALA A 141 4.80 12.37 8.91
N ARG A 142 5.19 13.66 8.97
CA ARG A 142 6.56 14.10 8.68
C ARG A 142 7.59 13.45 9.58
N LYS A 143 7.33 13.37 10.89
CA LYS A 143 8.22 12.67 11.84
C LYS A 143 8.35 11.18 11.50
N TRP A 144 7.24 10.55 11.13
CA TRP A 144 7.21 9.14 10.75
C TRP A 144 7.98 8.88 9.45
N VAL A 145 7.73 9.69 8.40
CA VAL A 145 8.38 9.59 7.09
C VAL A 145 9.88 9.82 7.24
N LYS A 146 10.32 10.90 7.91
CA LYS A 146 11.75 11.18 8.12
C LYS A 146 12.48 10.04 8.85
N ARG A 147 11.79 9.36 9.77
CA ARG A 147 12.35 8.21 10.51
C ARG A 147 12.50 6.96 9.63
N LYS A 148 11.54 6.69 8.75
CA LYS A 148 11.52 5.47 7.91
C LYS A 148 12.25 5.66 6.57
N PHE A 149 12.17 6.85 6.00
CA PHE A 149 12.69 7.23 4.69
C PHE A 149 13.42 8.59 4.78
N PRO A 150 14.66 8.62 5.27
CA PRO A 150 15.39 9.87 5.51
C PRO A 150 15.56 10.77 4.26
N GLY A 151 15.51 10.18 3.06
CA GLY A 151 15.63 10.89 1.77
C GLY A 151 14.30 11.29 1.12
N LEU A 152 13.16 10.86 1.67
CA LEU A 152 11.82 11.17 1.18
C LEU A 152 11.25 12.34 1.99
N ASP A 153 10.92 13.43 1.31
CA ASP A 153 10.18 14.55 1.87
C ASP A 153 8.78 14.58 1.26
N GLU A 154 7.83 15.20 1.94
CA GLU A 154 6.45 15.36 1.49
C GLU A 154 6.39 15.94 0.07
N LYS A 155 7.19 16.98 -0.22
CA LYS A 155 7.27 17.60 -1.56
C LYS A 155 7.78 16.67 -2.65
N LYS A 156 8.55 15.62 -2.31
CA LYS A 156 9.02 14.60 -3.25
C LYS A 156 8.02 13.44 -3.42
N ASN A 157 7.04 13.37 -2.52
CA ASN A 157 5.99 12.36 -2.49
C ASN A 157 4.70 12.85 -3.18
N GLN A 158 4.62 14.14 -3.53
CA GLN A 158 3.60 14.74 -4.40
C GLN A 158 4.10 14.73 -5.85
#